data_AF-J5MCY4-F1
#
_entry.id   AF-J5MCY4-F1
#
_cell.length_a   1.000
_cell.length_b   1.000
_cell.length_c   1.000
_cell.angle_alpha   90.00
_cell.angle_beta   90.00
_cell.angle_gamma   90.00
#
_symmetry.space_group_name_H-M   'P 1'
#
loop_
_entity.id
_entity.type
_entity.pdbx_description
1 polymer ?
#
loop_
_entity_poly.entity_id
_entity_poly.type
_entity_poly.pdbx_seq_one_letter_code
_entity_poly.pdbx_strand_id
1 'polypeptide(L)'
;MSALDIFAWIVLIILVLSTVAVLVFLAMLPGVIARKRNHPWAQAVSIGGWVTLFLGFALWPIVLIWAYVDVPRVPKMEVAQ
;
A
#
# COMPACT_ATOMS: atom_id res chain seq x y z
N MET A 1 -8.58 -1.30 39.40
CA MET A 1 -8.55 -2.06 38.15
C MET A 1 -8.55 -3.52 38.52
N SER A 2 -9.60 -4.26 38.14
CA SER A 2 -9.66 -5.72 38.30
C SER A 2 -8.59 -6.39 37.42
N ALA A 3 -8.25 -7.66 37.71
CA ALA A 3 -7.35 -8.44 36.85
C ALA A 3 -7.89 -8.57 35.41
N LEU A 4 -9.22 -8.60 35.24
CA LEU A 4 -9.88 -8.62 33.94
C LEU A 4 -9.74 -7.28 33.21
N ASP A 5 -9.76 -6.15 33.92
CA ASP A 5 -9.58 -4.83 33.31
C ASP A 5 -8.17 -4.71 32.70
N ILE A 6 -7.15 -5.16 33.45
CA ILE A 6 -5.75 -5.14 32.99
C ILE A 6 -5.59 -6.06 31.76
N PHE A 7 -6.17 -7.26 31.81
CA PHE A 7 -6.16 -8.18 30.67
C PHE A 7 -6.85 -7.60 29.44
N ALA A 8 -8.03 -6.98 29.61
CA ALA A 8 -8.76 -6.34 28.53
C ALA A 8 -7.95 -5.21 27.87
N TRP A 9 -7.24 -4.39 28.66
CA TRP A 9 -6.36 -3.34 28.13
C TRP A 9 -5.21 -3.91 27.30
N ILE A 10 -4.57 -4.99 27.74
CA ILE A 10 -3.50 -5.65 26.99
C ILE A 10 -4.03 -6.15 25.63
N VAL A 11 -5.17 -6.84 25.64
CA VAL A 11 -5.80 -7.35 24.41
C VAL A 11 -6.19 -6.20 23.49
N LEU A 12 -6.75 -5.12 24.03
CA LEU A 12 -7.15 -3.94 23.26
C LEU A 12 -5.94 -3.28 22.58
N ILE A 13 -4.82 -3.14 23.29
CA ILE A 13 -3.58 -2.58 22.72
C ILE A 13 -3.08 -3.48 21.59
N ILE A 14 -3.02 -4.79 21.79
CA ILE A 14 -2.58 -5.74 20.76
C ILE A 14 -3.52 -5.68 19.54
N LEU A 15 -4.83 -5.60 19.76
CA LEU A 15 -5.83 -5.49 18.69
C LEU A 15 -5.62 -4.21 17.87
N VAL A 16 -5.39 -3.07 18.53
CA VAL A 16 -5.12 -1.80 17.84
C VAL A 16 -3.82 -1.87 17.07
N LEU A 17 -2.73 -2.36 17.68
CA LEU A 17 -1.42 -2.47 17.03
C LEU A 17 -1.46 -3.41 15.82
N SER A 18 -2.08 -4.57 15.95
CA SER A 18 -2.25 -5.52 14.84
C SER A 18 -3.11 -4.95 13.71
N THR A 19 -4.19 -4.24 14.04
CA THR A 19 -5.04 -3.57 13.05
C THR A 19 -4.24 -2.52 12.27
N VAL A 20 -3.49 -1.67 12.96
CA VAL A 20 -2.63 -0.65 12.32
C VAL A 20 -1.56 -1.31 11.45
N ALA A 21 -0.93 -2.38 11.93
CA ALA A 21 0.08 -3.12 11.16
C ALA A 21 -0.50 -3.67 9.84
N VAL A 22 -1.70 -4.25 9.89
CA VAL A 22 -2.41 -4.74 8.70
C VAL A 22 -2.72 -3.59 7.73
N LEU A 23 -3.23 -2.46 8.22
CA LEU A 23 -3.53 -1.30 7.38
C LEU A 23 -2.28 -0.75 6.68
N VAL A 24 -1.18 -0.58 7.42
CA VAL A 24 0.10 -0.13 6.85
C VAL A 24 0.61 -1.11 5.79
N PHE A 25 0.52 -2.42 6.07
CA PHE A 25 0.90 -3.44 5.11
C PHE A 25 0.08 -3.35 3.81
N LEU A 26 -1.24 -3.22 3.90
CA LEU A 26 -2.10 -3.04 2.72
C LEU A 26 -1.78 -1.74 1.98
N ALA A 27 -1.58 -0.62 2.67
CA ALA A 27 -1.22 0.66 2.02
C ALA A 27 0.06 0.56 1.18
N MET A 28 1.06 -0.19 1.68
CA MET A 28 2.37 -0.29 1.03
C MET A 28 2.40 -1.24 -0.17
N LEU A 29 1.51 -2.24 -0.21
CA LEU A 29 1.51 -3.29 -1.23
C LEU A 29 1.55 -2.76 -2.69
N PRO A 30 0.68 -1.84 -3.14
CA PRO A 30 0.69 -1.35 -4.51
C PRO A 30 2.02 -0.69 -4.89
N GLY A 31 2.59 0.12 -3.99
CA GLY A 31 3.87 0.79 -4.20
C GLY A 31 5.05 -0.17 -4.27
N VAL A 32 5.06 -1.22 -3.44
CA VAL A 32 6.10 -2.26 -3.47
C VAL A 32 6.04 -3.05 -4.77
N ILE A 33 4.83 -3.42 -5.23
CA ILE A 33 4.62 -4.15 -6.48
C ILE A 33 5.07 -3.30 -7.68
N ALA A 34 4.68 -2.01 -7.71
CA ALA A 34 5.09 -1.09 -8.77
C ALA A 34 6.62 -0.93 -8.85
N ARG A 35 7.30 -0.84 -7.69
CA ARG A 35 8.77 -0.78 -7.63
C ARG A 35 9.41 -2.07 -8.15
N LYS A 36 8.92 -3.24 -7.73
CA LYS A 36 9.43 -4.54 -8.19
C LYS A 36 9.27 -4.75 -9.70
N ARG A 37 8.24 -4.15 -10.30
CA ARG A 37 7.95 -4.24 -11.74
C ARG A 37 8.61 -3.16 -12.60
N ASN A 38 9.40 -2.26 -12.02
CA ASN A 38 9.95 -1.09 -12.72
C ASN A 38 8.88 -0.22 -13.38
N HIS A 39 7.76 0.00 -12.69
CA HIS A 39 6.68 0.88 -13.16
C HIS A 39 7.18 2.34 -13.23
N PRO A 40 6.93 3.10 -14.32
CA PRO A 40 7.45 4.46 -14.49
C PRO A 40 6.95 5.43 -13.41
N TRP A 41 5.77 5.18 -12.85
CA TRP A 41 5.13 6.03 -11.85
C TRP A 41 5.03 5.36 -10.46
N ALA A 42 6.06 4.62 -10.06
CA ALA A 42 6.02 3.84 -8.80
C ALA A 42 5.76 4.69 -7.53
N GLN A 43 6.18 5.96 -7.50
CA GLN A 43 5.83 6.86 -6.39
C GLN A 43 4.34 7.22 -6.35
N ALA A 44 3.74 7.50 -7.51
CA ALA A 44 2.31 7.82 -7.59
C ALA A 44 1.44 6.64 -7.15
N VAL A 45 1.80 5.42 -7.57
CA VAL A 45 1.13 4.19 -7.10
C VAL A 45 1.30 4.02 -5.58
N SER A 46 2.48 4.33 -5.04
CA SER A 46 2.74 4.27 -3.60
C SER A 46 1.85 5.25 -2.82
N ILE A 47 1.76 6.51 -3.26
CA ILE A 47 0.89 7.52 -2.63
C ILE A 47 -0.58 7.12 -2.78
N GLY A 48 -0.97 6.66 -3.97
CA GLY A 48 -2.32 6.16 -4.23
C GLY A 48 -2.72 5.04 -3.27
N GLY A 49 -1.82 4.11 -2.95
CA GLY A 49 -2.07 3.03 -1.99
C GLY A 49 -2.41 3.55 -0.59
N TRP A 50 -1.71 4.58 -0.12
CA TRP A 50 -1.99 5.23 1.17
C TRP A 50 -3.29 6.05 1.15
N VAL A 51 -3.48 6.89 0.13
CA VAL A 51 -4.63 7.78 0.01
C VAL A 51 -5.93 6.99 -0.11
N THR A 52 -5.95 5.96 -0.95
CA THR A 52 -7.16 5.16 -1.19
C THR A 52 -7.53 4.24 -0.03
N LEU A 53 -6.55 3.82 0.77
CA LEU A 53 -6.82 3.09 2.01
C LEU A 53 -7.53 4.01 3.03
N PHE A 54 -7.06 5.26 3.17
CA PHE A 54 -7.66 6.26 4.05
C PHE A 54 -9.05 6.74 3.58
N LEU A 55 -9.28 6.82 2.27
CA LEU A 55 -10.55 7.23 1.66
C LEU A 55 -11.62 6.12 1.61
N GLY A 56 -11.49 5.08 2.43
CA GLY A 56 -12.53 4.06 2.61
C GLY A 56 -12.30 2.75 1.88
N PHE A 57 -11.05 2.42 1.55
CA PHE A 57 -10.60 1.12 1.00
C PHE A 57 -11.14 0.77 -0.40
N ALA A 58 -12.28 1.31 -0.82
CA ALA A 58 -12.96 0.97 -2.07
C ALA A 58 -12.11 1.25 -3.32
N LEU A 59 -11.27 2.29 -3.27
CA LEU A 59 -10.39 2.67 -4.38
C LEU A 59 -9.03 1.96 -4.35
N TRP A 60 -8.71 1.23 -3.28
CA TRP A 60 -7.42 0.55 -3.12
C TRP A 60 -7.16 -0.53 -4.19
N PRO A 61 -8.14 -1.40 -4.54
CA PRO A 61 -7.97 -2.37 -5.62
C PRO A 61 -7.67 -1.73 -6.97
N ILE A 62 -8.17 -0.52 -7.23
CA ILE A 62 -7.93 0.20 -8.49
C ILE A 62 -6.45 0.61 -8.58
N VAL A 63 -5.88 1.14 -7.50
CA VAL A 63 -4.44 1.47 -7.45
C VAL A 63 -3.58 0.21 -7.53
N LEU A 64 -4.04 -0.89 -6.93
CA LEU A 64 -3.37 -2.18 -7.06
C LEU A 64 -3.38 -2.64 -8.53
N ILE A 65 -4.53 -2.62 -9.21
CA ILE A 65 -4.62 -2.96 -10.65
C ILE A 65 -3.67 -2.07 -11.45
N TRP A 66 -3.62 -0.78 -11.16
CA TRP A 66 -2.70 0.14 -11.83
C TRP A 66 -1.22 -0.23 -11.61
N ALA A 67 -0.85 -0.77 -10.45
CA ALA A 67 0.49 -1.32 -10.22
C ALA A 67 0.84 -2.51 -11.15
N TYR A 68 -0.17 -3.20 -11.70
CA TYR A 68 -0.02 -4.32 -12.63
C TYR A 68 -0.15 -3.91 -14.10
N VAL A 69 -0.68 -2.73 -14.39
CA VAL A 69 -0.78 -2.22 -15.77
C VAL A 69 0.62 -1.89 -16.27
N ASP A 70 1.05 -2.56 -17.34
CA ASP A 70 2.31 -2.26 -18.00
C ASP A 70 2.17 -0.95 -18.78
N VAL A 71 2.91 0.07 -18.37
CA VAL A 71 3.04 1.29 -19.16
C VAL A 71 4.04 1.02 -20.27
N PRO A 72 3.71 1.27 -21.55
CA PRO A 72 4.64 1.10 -22.66
C PRO A 72 5.95 1.82 -22.36
N ARG A 73 7.06 1.07 -22.36
CA ARG A 73 8.39 1.69 -22.28
C ARG A 73 8.54 2.54 -23.52
N VAL A 74 8.76 3.85 -23.35
CA VAL A 74 9.18 4.70 -24.47
C VAL A 74 10.40 4.01 -25.08
N PRO A 75 10.34 3.58 -26.36
CA PRO A 75 11.50 2.98 -27.00
C PRO A 75 12.64 3.96 -26.81
N LYS A 76 13.76 3.47 -26.26
CA LYS A 76 14.98 4.24 -26.19
C LYS A 76 15.23 4.62 -27.65
N MET A 77 14.97 5.88 -28.02
CA MET A 77 15.36 6.36 -29.33
C MET A 77 16.86 6.13 -29.31
N GLU A 78 17.30 5.12 -30.05
CA GLU A 78 18.70 4.90 -30.34
C GLU A 78 19.10 6.19 -31.02
N VAL A 79 19.74 7.07 -30.24
CA VAL A 79 20.27 8.34 -30.70
C VAL A 79 21.23 7.93 -31.80
N ALA A 80 20.75 8.06 -33.03
CA ALA A 80 21.47 7.70 -34.21
C ALA A 80 22.76 8.53 -34.21
N GLN A 81 23.87 7.80 -34.17
CA GLN A 81 25.20 8.17 -34.67
C GLN A 81 26.02 9.15 -33.82
#